data_AF-A0A495LB14-F1
#
_entry.id   AF-A0A495LB14-F1
#
_cell.length_a   1.000
_cell.length_b   1.000
_cell.length_c   1.000
_cell.angle_alpha   90.00
_cell.angle_beta   90.00
_cell.angle_gamma   90.00
#
_symmetry.space_group_name_H-M   'P 1'
#
loop_
_entity.id
_entity.type
_entity.pdbx_description
1 polymer ?
#
loop_
_entity_poly.entity_id
_entity_poly.type
_entity_poly.pdbx_seq_one_letter_code
_entity_poly.pdbx_strand_id
1 'polypeptide(L)'
;MGYKLYREVKVWAPDTLTKGEKLAALVLADDANDVSRLTYHGVHDPEIMRQAMVPDDRAMRRVLAKLQKEKVVEHAGGGHNGRVSKYRFLHLAPSGWAAPGDASKAGENNPPTGSVEDHQADGFDVPDVGKQGENNPPTDEADAKNHPPTGGVGGSFSTRRRVKTTRPTPPYTSTSSSSPRDAGDQPSKTKTKKTSSIRDRIIDATGATPEEAQALIDQIRPEVKHSLSGLITSLIENEDMHERLRKLKAARAPRPRPARAQTKCTRHYLALPCDACASDIKTRAFGDVTKLLHDHGPDKRWDLAQNEALAQHLGESA
;
A
#
# COMPACT_ATOMS: atom_id res chain seq x y z
N MET A 1 18.35 20.65 -0.87
CA MET A 1 19.24 19.56 -1.29
C MET A 1 20.25 19.35 -0.17
N GLY A 2 20.17 18.19 0.48
CA GLY A 2 20.78 17.84 1.78
C GLY A 2 22.31 17.69 1.78
N TYR A 3 23.05 18.65 1.22
CA TYR A 3 24.48 18.49 0.97
C TYR A 3 25.30 18.37 2.26
N LYS A 4 24.85 18.95 3.37
CA LYS A 4 25.59 18.85 4.65
C LYS A 4 25.48 17.43 5.19
N LEU A 5 24.27 16.90 5.28
CA LEU A 5 24.04 15.57 5.83
C LEU A 5 24.62 14.47 4.95
N TYR A 6 24.50 14.60 3.62
CA TYR A 6 25.14 13.68 2.67
C TYR A 6 26.65 13.60 2.88
N ARG A 7 27.33 14.75 3.03
CA ARG A 7 28.79 14.79 3.26
C ARG A 7 29.16 14.16 4.59
N GLU A 8 28.38 14.42 5.63
CA GLU A 8 28.60 13.84 6.95
C GLU A 8 28.51 12.32 6.92
N VAL A 9 27.44 11.77 6.34
CA VAL A 9 27.28 10.32 6.16
C VAL A 9 28.40 9.75 5.29
N LYS A 10 28.81 10.44 4.23
CA LYS A 10 29.89 9.96 3.35
C LYS A 10 31.24 9.85 4.08
N VAL A 11 31.55 10.78 4.98
CA VAL A 11 32.85 10.85 5.67
C VAL A 11 32.85 10.03 6.96
N TRP A 12 31.75 10.05 7.70
CA TRP A 12 31.68 9.55 9.08
C TRP A 12 30.80 8.30 9.25
N ALA A 13 30.23 7.73 8.18
CA ALA A 13 29.51 6.47 8.30
C ALA A 13 30.45 5.35 8.76
N PRO A 14 30.04 4.53 9.74
CA PRO A 14 30.89 3.49 10.29
C PRO A 14 31.26 2.43 9.25
N ASP A 15 32.47 1.90 9.38
CA ASP A 15 33.02 0.90 8.44
C ASP A 15 32.43 -0.50 8.62
N THR A 16 31.65 -0.71 9.68
CA THR A 16 30.83 -1.90 9.91
C THR A 16 29.72 -2.05 8.86
N LEU A 17 29.31 -0.96 8.21
CA LEU A 17 28.28 -0.96 7.18
C LEU A 17 28.82 -1.46 5.84
N THR A 18 28.03 -2.33 5.19
CA THR A 18 28.33 -2.79 3.84
C THR A 18 28.17 -1.66 2.82
N LYS A 19 28.75 -1.81 1.63
CA LYS A 19 28.62 -0.82 0.54
C LYS A 19 27.17 -0.49 0.20
N GLY A 20 26.27 -1.48 0.22
CA GLY A 20 24.84 -1.29 -0.02
C GLY A 20 24.14 -0.51 1.09
N GLU A 21 24.50 -0.78 2.35
CA GLU A 21 23.97 -0.03 3.50
C GLU A 21 24.47 1.42 3.52
N LYS A 22 25.74 1.65 3.18
CA LYS A 22 26.30 3.00 3.02
C LYS A 22 25.60 3.75 1.88
N LEU A 23 25.33 3.10 0.75
CA LEU A 23 24.59 3.71 -0.35
C LEU A 23 23.16 4.08 0.06
N ALA A 24 22.45 3.18 0.74
CA ALA A 24 21.11 3.47 1.25
C ALA A 24 21.09 4.65 2.23
N ALA A 25 22.07 4.72 3.14
CA ALA A 25 22.21 5.83 4.07
C ALA A 25 22.46 7.17 3.33
N LEU A 26 23.26 7.17 2.26
CA LEU A 26 23.51 8.36 1.45
C LEU A 26 22.26 8.85 0.71
N VAL A 27 21.46 7.93 0.16
CA VAL A 27 20.19 8.26 -0.50
C VAL A 27 19.19 8.84 0.51
N LEU A 28 19.08 8.22 1.68
CA LEU A 28 18.21 8.72 2.76
C LEU A 28 18.68 10.07 3.30
N ALA A 29 19.98 10.34 3.29
CA ALA A 29 20.52 11.63 3.70
C ALA A 29 20.21 12.74 2.68
N ASP A 30 20.18 12.41 1.38
CA ASP A 30 19.77 13.34 0.33
C ASP A 30 18.27 13.68 0.40
N ASP A 31 17.43 12.71 0.80
CA ASP A 31 15.99 12.88 1.08
C ASP A 31 15.69 13.50 2.45
N ALA A 32 16.68 13.75 3.30
CA ALA A 32 16.44 14.32 4.62
C ALA A 32 16.65 15.83 4.64
N ASN A 33 15.94 16.50 5.57
CA ASN A 33 16.15 17.91 5.84
C ASN A 33 17.48 18.11 6.60
N ASP A 34 18.40 18.95 6.10
CA ASP A 34 19.71 19.17 6.76
C ASP A 34 19.60 19.66 8.22
N VAL A 35 18.57 20.45 8.55
CA VAL A 35 18.39 21.09 9.86
C VAL A 35 17.68 20.17 10.84
N SER A 36 16.53 19.61 10.47
CA SER A 36 15.77 18.72 11.35
C SER A 36 16.26 17.27 11.31
N ARG A 37 16.98 16.91 10.25
CA ARG A 37 17.54 15.58 9.96
C ARG A 37 16.50 14.50 9.75
N LEU A 38 15.26 14.90 9.53
CA LEU A 38 14.13 14.01 9.26
C LEU A 38 14.00 13.76 7.76
N THR A 39 13.73 12.50 7.39
CA THR A 39 13.40 12.13 6.01
C THR A 39 12.07 12.79 5.59
N TYR A 40 12.02 13.31 4.36
CA TYR A 40 10.78 13.88 3.81
C TYR A 40 9.79 12.77 3.45
N HIS A 41 10.29 11.76 2.73
CA HIS A 41 9.47 10.66 2.24
C HIS A 41 9.61 9.41 3.12
N GLY A 42 8.87 8.37 2.73
CA GLY A 42 9.00 7.07 3.35
C GLY A 42 10.24 6.35 2.88
N VAL A 43 10.93 5.72 3.81
CA VAL A 43 12.01 4.77 3.50
C VAL A 43 11.57 3.62 2.56
N HIS A 44 10.27 3.35 2.47
CA HIS A 44 9.64 2.36 1.58
C HIS A 44 9.13 2.96 0.27
N ASP A 45 9.46 4.22 -0.03
CA ASP A 45 9.12 4.81 -1.32
C ASP A 45 9.86 4.04 -2.45
N PRO A 46 9.15 3.58 -3.49
CA PRO A 46 9.77 2.86 -4.60
C PRO A 46 10.87 3.68 -5.30
N GLU A 47 10.82 5.02 -5.26
CA GLU A 47 11.89 5.85 -5.81
C GLU A 47 13.16 5.80 -4.96
N ILE A 48 13.03 5.94 -3.65
CA ILE A 48 14.15 5.81 -2.69
C ILE A 48 14.77 4.42 -2.78
N MET A 49 13.95 3.36 -2.83
CA MET A 49 14.45 1.99 -2.95
C MET A 49 15.22 1.75 -4.25
N ARG A 50 14.74 2.28 -5.38
CA ARG A 50 15.47 2.20 -6.67
C ARG A 50 16.81 2.90 -6.60
N GLN A 51 16.86 4.11 -6.04
CA GLN A 51 18.10 4.87 -5.90
C GLN A 51 19.09 4.19 -4.93
N ALA A 52 18.59 3.61 -3.84
CA ALA A 52 19.37 2.86 -2.88
C ALA A 52 19.79 1.45 -3.38
N MET A 53 19.31 1.04 -4.57
CA MET A 53 19.52 -0.30 -5.14
C MET A 53 19.04 -1.44 -4.22
N VAL A 54 17.96 -1.19 -3.47
CA VAL A 54 17.36 -2.18 -2.57
C VAL A 54 16.15 -2.82 -3.26
N PRO A 55 16.12 -4.15 -3.47
CA PRO A 55 15.09 -4.78 -4.29
C PRO A 55 13.71 -4.83 -3.61
N ASP A 56 13.68 -5.08 -2.31
CA ASP A 56 12.45 -5.39 -1.57
C ASP A 56 12.36 -4.64 -0.24
N ASP A 57 11.13 -4.41 0.22
CA ASP A 57 10.83 -3.81 1.53
C ASP A 57 11.46 -4.56 2.71
N ARG A 58 11.59 -5.88 2.57
CA ARG A 58 12.22 -6.71 3.60
C ARG A 58 13.72 -6.45 3.68
N ALA A 59 14.37 -6.22 2.53
CA ALA A 59 15.77 -5.87 2.48
C ALA A 59 15.99 -4.46 3.06
N MET A 60 15.12 -3.50 2.72
CA MET A 60 15.17 -2.14 3.28
C MET A 60 15.04 -2.15 4.80
N ARG A 61 14.10 -2.93 5.36
CA ARG A 61 13.97 -3.09 6.83
C ARG A 61 15.22 -3.63 7.51
N ARG A 62 15.95 -4.56 6.87
CA ARG A 62 17.23 -5.08 7.40
C ARG A 62 18.32 -4.02 7.38
N VAL A 63 18.38 -3.23 6.30
CA VAL A 63 19.30 -2.09 6.20
C VAL A 63 19.02 -1.07 7.30
N LEU A 64 17.76 -0.67 7.49
CA LEU A 64 17.36 0.27 8.54
C LEU A 64 17.68 -0.25 9.94
N ALA A 65 17.41 -1.53 10.22
CA ALA A 65 17.74 -2.14 11.51
C ALA A 65 19.26 -2.09 11.78
N LYS A 66 20.10 -2.28 10.76
CA LYS A 66 21.55 -2.12 10.89
C LYS A 66 21.96 -0.66 11.08
N LEU A 67 21.40 0.27 10.31
CA LEU A 67 21.67 1.70 10.47
C LEU A 67 21.29 2.20 11.88
N GLN A 68 20.20 1.69 12.45
CA GLN A 68 19.80 1.96 13.84
C GLN A 68 20.78 1.36 14.85
N LYS A 69 21.18 0.09 14.65
CA LYS A 69 22.15 -0.60 15.50
C LYS A 69 23.49 0.16 15.58
N GLU A 70 23.95 0.66 14.43
CA GLU A 70 25.18 1.45 14.31
C GLU A 70 25.00 2.94 14.69
N LYS A 71 23.83 3.32 15.23
CA LYS A 71 23.49 4.69 15.64
C LYS A 71 23.68 5.72 14.52
N VAL A 72 23.38 5.34 13.28
CA VAL A 72 23.38 6.25 12.13
C VAL A 72 22.05 6.99 12.01
N VAL A 73 20.95 6.26 12.24
CA VAL A 73 19.59 6.80 12.21
C VAL A 73 18.80 6.34 13.43
N GLU A 74 17.83 7.15 13.85
CA GLU A 74 16.82 6.82 14.85
C GLU A 74 15.42 6.82 14.22
N HIS A 75 14.50 6.02 14.76
CA HIS A 75 13.10 6.09 14.34
C HIS A 75 12.45 7.31 14.99
N ALA A 76 11.95 8.23 14.19
CA ALA A 76 11.43 9.52 14.64
C ALA A 76 9.89 9.57 14.70
N GLY A 77 9.22 8.42 14.57
CA GLY A 77 7.77 8.29 14.58
C GLY A 77 7.16 7.97 13.21
N GLY A 78 5.87 7.61 13.24
CA GLY A 78 5.15 7.13 12.06
C GLY A 78 5.37 5.63 11.77
N GLY A 79 4.35 4.98 11.22
CA GLY A 79 4.34 3.52 10.97
C GLY A 79 3.09 2.80 11.46
N HIS A 80 2.13 3.51 12.07
CA HIS A 80 0.82 2.97 12.43
C HIS A 80 -0.29 3.68 11.65
N ASN A 81 -1.33 2.94 11.30
CA ASN A 81 -2.54 3.42 10.61
C ASN A 81 -2.31 4.03 9.21
N GLY A 82 -1.42 3.43 8.41
CA GLY A 82 -1.15 3.89 7.04
C GLY A 82 -0.29 5.16 6.96
N ARG A 83 0.21 5.68 8.09
CA ARG A 83 1.22 6.74 8.10
C ARG A 83 2.60 6.16 7.83
N VAL A 84 3.34 6.85 7.00
CA VAL A 84 4.70 6.51 6.59
C VAL A 84 5.66 6.66 7.77
N SER A 85 6.57 5.70 7.95
CA SER A 85 7.62 5.79 8.98
C SER A 85 8.70 6.78 8.60
N LYS A 86 9.01 7.71 9.51
CA LYS A 86 10.06 8.71 9.35
C LYS A 86 11.26 8.35 10.22
N TYR A 87 12.44 8.68 9.70
CA TYR A 87 13.70 8.42 10.37
C TYR A 87 14.46 9.74 10.51
N ARG A 88 15.24 9.85 11.58
CA ARG A 88 16.10 11.00 11.86
C ARG A 88 17.55 10.59 11.87
N PHE A 89 18.42 11.35 11.23
CA PHE A 89 19.86 11.10 11.27
C PHE A 89 20.49 11.61 12.58
N LEU A 90 21.32 10.78 13.20
CA LEU A 90 22.10 11.14 14.36
C LEU A 90 23.37 11.90 13.93
N HIS A 91 23.96 12.67 14.86
CA HIS A 91 25.23 13.37 14.60
C HIS A 91 26.36 12.35 14.58
N LEU A 92 26.96 12.14 13.40
CA LEU A 92 28.06 11.20 13.18
C LEU A 92 29.42 11.88 13.32
N ALA A 93 29.49 13.16 12.98
CA ALA A 93 30.72 13.92 13.10
C ALA A 93 31.13 14.04 14.59
N PRO A 94 32.43 13.88 14.92
CA PRO A 94 32.93 14.13 16.26
C PRO A 94 32.52 15.50 16.76
N SER A 95 32.10 15.61 18.03
CA SER A 95 31.77 16.86 18.69
C SER A 95 32.98 17.81 18.64
N GLY A 96 33.02 18.70 17.66
CA GLY A 96 34.17 19.57 17.39
C GLY A 96 34.42 19.83 15.91
N TRP A 97 33.88 18.98 15.01
CA TRP A 97 33.94 19.19 13.56
C TRP A 97 32.76 20.03 13.03
N ALA A 98 31.96 20.64 13.91
CA ALA A 98 30.88 21.51 13.47
C ALA A 98 31.46 22.60 12.56
N ALA A 99 30.95 22.68 11.33
CA ALA A 99 31.34 23.74 10.41
C ALA A 99 31.20 25.09 11.13
N PRO A 100 32.16 26.02 10.97
CA PRO A 100 32.14 27.30 11.68
C PRO A 100 30.82 28.02 11.36
N GLY A 101 29.90 28.02 12.33
CA GLY A 101 28.53 28.53 12.17
C GLY A 101 27.43 27.71 12.88
N ASP A 102 27.64 26.41 13.16
CA ASP A 102 26.61 25.52 13.74
C ASP A 102 26.99 25.05 15.18
N ALA A 103 27.55 25.93 16.00
CA ALA A 103 28.14 25.58 17.31
C ALA A 103 27.12 25.23 18.43
N SER A 104 25.80 25.26 18.17
CA SER A 104 24.80 25.20 19.26
C SER A 104 24.07 23.87 19.44
N LYS A 105 24.41 22.78 18.72
CA LYS A 105 23.72 21.47 18.88
C LYS A 105 24.62 20.23 18.90
N ALA A 106 25.93 20.41 19.03
CA ALA A 106 26.85 19.29 19.25
C ALA A 106 26.92 18.97 20.75
N GLY A 107 25.81 18.52 21.33
CA GLY A 107 25.73 18.21 22.74
C GLY A 107 24.63 17.18 22.97
N GLU A 108 25.06 15.95 23.23
CA GLU A 108 24.25 14.84 23.72
C GLU A 108 23.25 14.23 22.72
N ASN A 109 23.68 13.14 22.08
CA ASN A 109 22.77 12.08 21.61
C ASN A 109 22.16 11.31 22.81
N ASN A 110 21.80 12.01 23.89
CA ASN A 110 21.03 11.43 24.97
C ASN A 110 19.60 11.21 24.43
N PRO A 111 19.01 10.03 24.65
CA PRO A 111 17.65 9.77 24.19
C PRO A 111 16.71 10.82 24.80
N PRO A 112 15.79 11.43 24.03
CA PRO A 112 14.77 12.27 24.61
C PRO A 112 13.86 11.39 25.46
N THR A 113 14.12 11.32 26.77
CA THR A 113 13.10 11.03 27.78
C THR A 113 12.23 12.27 27.87
N GLY A 114 11.39 12.47 26.85
CA GLY A 114 10.55 13.63 26.69
C GLY A 114 9.48 13.28 25.69
N SER A 115 8.43 12.66 26.19
CA SER A 115 7.09 12.69 25.60
C SER A 115 6.86 14.05 24.96
N VAL A 116 6.61 14.04 23.66
CA VAL A 116 6.15 15.22 22.94
C VAL A 116 4.78 15.54 23.54
N GLU A 117 4.74 16.52 24.44
CA GLU A 117 3.51 17.10 24.95
C GLU A 117 2.82 17.76 23.75
N ASP A 118 1.75 17.12 23.29
CA ASP A 118 0.74 17.76 22.46
C ASP A 118 0.24 18.99 23.23
N HIS A 119 0.36 20.17 22.63
CA HIS A 119 -0.34 21.36 23.07
C HIS A 119 -1.85 21.12 22.92
N GLN A 120 -2.47 20.57 23.95
CA GLN A 120 -3.91 20.53 24.10
C GLN A 120 -4.31 21.53 25.18
N ALA A 121 -4.99 22.57 24.73
CA ALA A 121 -5.54 23.63 25.55
C ALA A 121 -6.54 23.08 26.59
N ASP A 122 -6.43 23.65 27.79
CA ASP A 122 -7.48 23.90 28.76
C ASP A 122 -8.35 22.72 29.24
N GLY A 123 -7.88 22.15 30.35
CA GLY A 123 -8.60 22.25 31.62
C GLY A 123 -9.76 21.28 31.87
N PHE A 124 -9.48 20.19 32.58
CA PHE A 124 -10.43 19.63 33.56
C PHE A 124 -9.66 18.87 34.65
N ASP A 125 -9.96 19.25 35.90
CA ASP A 125 -9.36 18.84 37.16
C ASP A 125 -10.07 17.57 37.70
N VAL A 126 -9.36 16.45 37.88
CA VAL A 126 -9.86 15.24 38.58
C VAL A 126 -8.69 14.49 39.23
N PRO A 127 -8.81 14.00 40.49
CA PRO A 127 -7.66 13.73 41.35
C PRO A 127 -7.06 12.32 41.28
N ASP A 128 -5.78 12.30 41.65
CA ASP A 128 -4.93 11.27 42.25
C ASP A 128 -5.59 9.93 42.66
N VAL A 129 -5.18 8.85 41.98
CA VAL A 129 -5.26 7.47 42.47
C VAL A 129 -3.99 6.71 42.11
N GLY A 130 -3.06 6.62 43.06
CA GLY A 130 -2.57 5.33 43.58
C GLY A 130 -1.79 4.38 42.64
N LYS A 131 -0.46 4.49 42.70
CA LYS A 131 0.55 3.43 42.91
C LYS A 131 0.25 1.95 42.52
N GLN A 132 1.29 1.37 41.89
CA GLN A 132 1.89 0.03 42.02
C GLN A 132 1.81 -0.92 40.82
N GLY A 133 2.97 -1.47 40.44
CA GLY A 133 3.07 -2.73 39.70
C GLY A 133 4.29 -2.85 38.80
N GLU A 134 5.47 -3.02 39.39
CA GLU A 134 6.68 -3.57 38.73
C GLU A 134 6.34 -4.89 38.02
N ASN A 135 6.91 -5.14 36.83
CA ASN A 135 7.25 -6.48 36.34
C ASN A 135 8.14 -6.37 35.07
N ASN A 136 9.45 -6.56 35.27
CA ASN A 136 10.38 -6.96 34.21
C ASN A 136 10.14 -8.43 33.86
N PRO A 137 10.20 -8.85 32.57
CA PRO A 137 10.44 -10.24 32.22
C PRO A 137 11.95 -10.50 32.02
N PRO A 138 12.44 -11.70 32.38
CA PRO A 138 13.84 -12.08 32.23
C PRO A 138 14.18 -12.49 30.80
N THR A 139 15.39 -12.15 30.40
CA THR A 139 16.15 -12.76 29.30
C THR A 139 16.49 -14.20 29.64
N ASP A 140 16.01 -15.15 28.82
CA ASP A 140 16.57 -16.49 28.74
C ASP A 140 17.28 -16.68 27.39
N GLU A 141 18.57 -17.00 27.50
CA GLU A 141 19.44 -17.47 26.45
C GLU A 141 19.05 -18.91 26.07
N ALA A 142 18.85 -19.17 24.78
CA ALA A 142 18.77 -20.53 24.25
C ALA A 142 19.59 -20.65 22.97
N ASP A 143 20.80 -21.13 23.19
CA ASP A 143 21.73 -21.73 22.23
C ASP A 143 21.04 -22.86 21.45
N ALA A 144 21.00 -22.76 20.12
CA ALA A 144 20.62 -23.89 19.26
C ALA A 144 21.41 -23.84 17.95
N LYS A 145 22.60 -24.45 18.00
CA LYS A 145 23.34 -24.98 16.86
C LYS A 145 22.42 -25.89 16.04
N ASN A 146 22.24 -25.61 14.75
CA ASN A 146 21.91 -26.62 13.74
C ASN A 146 22.29 -26.09 12.33
N HIS A 147 23.47 -26.52 11.86
CA HIS A 147 23.82 -26.51 10.44
C HIS A 147 23.20 -27.74 9.76
N PRO A 148 22.75 -27.63 8.50
CA PRO A 148 22.86 -28.74 7.56
C PRO A 148 23.84 -28.41 6.41
N PRO A 149 24.46 -29.43 5.81
CA PRO A 149 25.60 -29.28 4.92
C PRO A 149 25.20 -28.79 3.52
N THR A 150 26.04 -27.91 2.98
CA THR A 150 26.11 -27.55 1.57
C THR A 150 26.72 -28.69 0.76
N GLY A 151 25.97 -29.23 -0.20
CA GLY A 151 26.49 -30.17 -1.18
C GLY A 151 25.40 -30.62 -2.16
N GLY A 152 25.26 -29.92 -3.29
CA GLY A 152 24.28 -30.27 -4.32
C GLY A 152 24.44 -29.45 -5.59
N VAL A 153 25.27 -29.98 -6.49
CA VAL A 153 25.49 -29.51 -7.87
C VAL A 153 24.32 -29.98 -8.76
N GLY A 154 23.85 -29.08 -9.64
CA GLY A 154 23.45 -29.44 -11.02
C GLY A 154 21.99 -29.79 -11.33
N GLY A 155 21.49 -29.25 -12.46
CA GLY A 155 20.31 -29.75 -13.21
C GLY A 155 19.22 -28.69 -13.39
N SER A 156 19.22 -27.85 -14.43
CA SER A 156 18.67 -28.09 -15.78
C SER A 156 17.20 -28.54 -15.88
N PHE A 157 16.40 -27.63 -16.45
CA PHE A 157 15.20 -27.76 -17.32
C PHE A 157 14.17 -28.88 -17.09
N SER A 158 12.89 -28.49 -16.96
CA SER A 158 11.82 -28.97 -17.87
C SER A 158 10.52 -28.16 -17.78
N THR A 159 10.20 -27.51 -18.90
CA THR A 159 8.90 -27.49 -19.60
C THR A 159 7.57 -27.57 -18.83
N ARG A 160 6.75 -26.54 -19.09
CA ARG A 160 5.32 -26.57 -19.46
C ARG A 160 4.42 -27.56 -18.70
N ARG A 161 3.52 -27.01 -17.86
CA ARG A 161 2.15 -27.56 -17.71
C ARG A 161 1.11 -26.47 -17.82
N ARG A 162 0.41 -26.51 -18.96
CA ARG A 162 -0.82 -25.80 -19.30
C ARG A 162 -1.96 -26.49 -18.54
N VAL A 163 -2.45 -25.88 -17.46
CA VAL A 163 -3.67 -26.36 -16.78
C VAL A 163 -4.87 -25.70 -17.44
N LYS A 164 -5.67 -26.52 -18.14
CA LYS A 164 -7.04 -26.19 -18.56
C LYS A 164 -7.93 -26.31 -17.33
N THR A 165 -8.39 -25.19 -16.79
CA THR A 165 -9.45 -25.17 -15.76
C THR A 165 -10.80 -25.04 -16.44
N THR A 166 -11.50 -26.16 -16.52
CA THR A 166 -12.92 -26.26 -16.87
C THR A 166 -13.77 -25.73 -15.72
N ARG A 167 -14.73 -24.87 -16.07
CA ARG A 167 -15.69 -24.20 -15.18
C ARG A 167 -16.82 -25.19 -14.81
N PRO A 168 -17.15 -25.40 -13.52
CA PRO A 168 -18.34 -26.18 -13.15
C PRO A 168 -19.59 -25.28 -13.16
N THR A 169 -20.64 -25.81 -13.80
CA THR A 169 -22.02 -25.29 -13.85
C THR A 169 -22.74 -25.64 -12.54
N PRO A 170 -23.47 -24.70 -11.89
CA PRO A 170 -24.32 -25.05 -10.75
C PRO A 170 -25.69 -25.60 -11.23
N PRO A 171 -26.26 -26.61 -10.54
CA PRO A 171 -27.60 -27.09 -10.84
C PRO A 171 -28.69 -26.20 -10.25
N TYR A 172 -29.73 -25.99 -11.04
CA TYR A 172 -31.03 -25.45 -10.65
C TYR A 172 -31.68 -26.34 -9.60
N THR A 173 -32.26 -25.76 -8.54
CA THR A 173 -33.22 -26.47 -7.69
C THR A 173 -34.49 -25.65 -7.54
N SER A 174 -35.59 -26.34 -7.79
CA SER A 174 -36.93 -25.80 -7.99
C SER A 174 -37.68 -25.53 -6.69
N THR A 175 -38.50 -24.50 -6.78
CA THR A 175 -39.77 -24.22 -6.13
C THR A 175 -40.50 -25.43 -5.52
N SER A 176 -40.97 -25.28 -4.28
CA SER A 176 -42.20 -25.95 -3.79
C SER A 176 -42.87 -25.09 -2.73
N SER A 177 -44.12 -24.75 -3.03
CA SER A 177 -45.08 -24.11 -2.14
C SER A 177 -45.78 -25.17 -1.28
N SER A 178 -46.14 -24.79 -0.06
CA SER A 178 -47.35 -25.32 0.60
C SER A 178 -47.82 -24.34 1.68
N SER A 179 -49.12 -24.11 1.67
CA SER A 179 -49.88 -23.11 2.43
C SER A 179 -50.35 -23.66 3.81
N PRO A 180 -51.36 -23.08 4.49
CA PRO A 180 -51.21 -22.54 5.85
C PRO A 180 -51.90 -23.41 6.91
N ARG A 181 -51.58 -23.19 8.20
CA ARG A 181 -52.46 -23.59 9.30
C ARG A 181 -52.47 -22.55 10.42
N ASP A 182 -53.66 -22.52 10.98
CA ASP A 182 -54.34 -21.49 11.74
C ASP A 182 -54.32 -21.80 13.25
N ALA A 183 -54.54 -20.75 14.05
CA ALA A 183 -54.99 -20.67 15.44
C ALA A 183 -54.29 -21.49 16.55
N GLY A 184 -53.74 -20.77 17.54
CA GLY A 184 -53.25 -21.36 18.79
C GLY A 184 -52.70 -20.31 19.77
N ASP A 185 -53.60 -19.48 20.26
CA ASP A 185 -53.47 -18.51 21.35
C ASP A 185 -52.84 -19.12 22.62
N GLN A 186 -51.76 -18.54 23.16
CA GLN A 186 -51.33 -18.64 24.57
C GLN A 186 -50.07 -17.79 24.90
N PRO A 187 -49.90 -17.37 26.18
CA PRO A 187 -49.41 -16.03 26.52
C PRO A 187 -47.91 -15.97 26.90
N SER A 188 -47.39 -14.75 26.81
CA SER A 188 -46.24 -14.24 27.57
C SER A 188 -44.93 -15.05 27.48
N LYS A 189 -44.31 -15.08 26.30
CA LYS A 189 -42.86 -15.32 26.20
C LYS A 189 -42.14 -13.99 26.28
N THR A 190 -41.37 -13.81 27.35
CA THR A 190 -40.41 -12.73 27.52
C THR A 190 -39.63 -12.57 26.21
N LYS A 191 -39.76 -11.40 25.57
CA LYS A 191 -39.06 -11.06 24.33
C LYS A 191 -37.57 -11.08 24.65
N THR A 192 -36.92 -12.23 24.48
CA THR A 192 -35.47 -12.31 24.42
C THR A 192 -35.08 -11.40 23.27
N LYS A 193 -34.48 -10.25 23.61
CA LYS A 193 -33.95 -9.31 22.63
C LYS A 193 -32.95 -10.10 21.80
N LYS A 194 -33.39 -10.59 20.64
CA LYS A 194 -32.55 -11.26 19.68
C LYS A 194 -31.49 -10.22 19.32
N THR A 195 -30.28 -10.42 19.81
CA THR A 195 -29.16 -9.55 19.48
C THR A 195 -29.09 -9.52 17.97
N SER A 196 -29.23 -8.32 17.40
CA SER A 196 -29.18 -8.16 15.95
C SER A 196 -27.88 -8.77 15.45
N SER A 197 -27.95 -9.52 14.35
CA SER A 197 -26.76 -10.13 13.78
C SER A 197 -25.73 -9.03 13.53
N ILE A 198 -24.44 -9.35 13.71
CA ILE A 198 -23.36 -8.41 13.40
C ILE A 198 -23.49 -7.88 11.96
N ARG A 199 -23.93 -8.74 11.04
CA ARG A 199 -24.20 -8.37 9.65
C ARG A 199 -25.30 -7.32 9.54
N ASP A 200 -26.41 -7.51 10.27
CA ASP A 200 -27.54 -6.59 10.27
C ASP A 200 -27.12 -5.22 10.83
N ARG A 201 -26.31 -5.21 11.91
CA ARG A 201 -25.77 -3.96 12.48
C ARG A 201 -24.94 -3.15 11.48
N ILE A 202 -24.14 -3.81 10.62
CA ILE A 202 -23.37 -3.13 9.57
C ILE A 202 -24.30 -2.59 8.48
N ILE A 203 -25.29 -3.38 8.05
CA ILE A 203 -26.27 -2.97 7.04
C ILE A 203 -27.05 -1.74 7.53
N ASP A 204 -27.57 -1.79 8.75
CA ASP A 204 -28.36 -0.72 9.36
C ASP A 204 -27.53 0.56 9.52
N ALA A 205 -26.26 0.45 9.92
CA ALA A 205 -25.39 1.61 10.11
C ALA A 205 -24.90 2.23 8.80
N THR A 206 -24.58 1.42 7.79
CA THR A 206 -23.86 1.90 6.59
C THR A 206 -24.68 1.91 5.30
N GLY A 207 -25.85 1.28 5.28
CA GLY A 207 -26.63 1.04 4.07
C GLY A 207 -25.94 0.08 3.08
N ALA A 208 -24.96 -0.72 3.54
CA ALA A 208 -24.26 -1.69 2.71
C ALA A 208 -25.18 -2.83 2.26
N THR A 209 -24.89 -3.42 1.10
CA THR A 209 -25.56 -4.67 0.70
C THR A 209 -25.15 -5.81 1.63
N PRO A 210 -25.96 -6.87 1.77
CA PRO A 210 -25.62 -8.00 2.63
C PRO A 210 -24.28 -8.66 2.25
N GLU A 211 -23.93 -8.67 0.96
CA GLU A 211 -22.66 -9.22 0.46
C GLU A 211 -21.46 -8.33 0.83
N GLU A 212 -21.63 -7.02 0.77
CA GLU A 212 -20.60 -6.06 1.22
C GLU A 212 -20.37 -6.14 2.72
N ALA A 213 -21.44 -6.22 3.51
CA ALA A 213 -21.36 -6.39 4.95
C ALA A 213 -20.61 -7.69 5.32
N GLN A 214 -20.87 -8.79 4.61
CA GLN A 214 -20.14 -10.05 4.83
C GLN A 214 -18.67 -9.92 4.46
N ALA A 215 -18.34 -9.27 3.34
CA ALA A 215 -16.96 -9.08 2.92
C ALA A 215 -16.17 -8.17 3.88
N LEU A 216 -16.82 -7.18 4.50
CA LEU A 216 -16.23 -6.38 5.57
C LEU A 216 -15.96 -7.22 6.83
N ILE A 217 -16.91 -8.08 7.22
CA ILE A 217 -16.70 -9.01 8.34
C ILE A 217 -15.47 -9.90 8.09
N ASP A 218 -15.33 -10.43 6.88
CA ASP A 218 -14.20 -11.30 6.51
C ASP A 218 -12.87 -10.53 6.49
N GLN A 219 -12.87 -9.26 6.07
CA GLN A 219 -11.69 -8.40 6.09
C GLN A 219 -11.28 -7.98 7.52
N ILE A 220 -12.24 -7.77 8.42
CA ILE A 220 -12.01 -7.34 9.81
C ILE A 220 -11.65 -8.52 10.71
N ARG A 221 -12.19 -9.72 10.45
CA ARG A 221 -11.95 -10.93 11.26
C ARG A 221 -10.47 -11.18 11.64
N PRO A 222 -9.46 -11.03 10.75
CA PRO A 222 -8.05 -11.21 11.13
C PRO A 222 -7.50 -10.12 12.07
N GLU A 223 -8.13 -8.95 12.16
CA GLU A 223 -7.71 -7.85 13.04
C GLU A 223 -8.23 -8.01 14.48
N VAL A 224 -9.18 -8.91 14.71
CA VAL A 224 -9.86 -9.08 16.00
C VAL A 224 -8.96 -9.80 16.99
N LYS A 225 -8.56 -9.11 18.07
CA LYS A 225 -7.85 -9.72 19.20
C LYS A 225 -8.76 -10.34 20.25
N HIS A 226 -9.93 -9.74 20.50
CA HIS A 226 -10.80 -10.11 21.64
C HIS A 226 -12.25 -10.38 21.23
N SER A 227 -12.93 -9.42 20.59
CA SER A 227 -14.34 -9.56 20.21
C SER A 227 -14.63 -8.84 18.89
N LEU A 228 -15.14 -9.59 17.91
CA LEU A 228 -15.53 -9.06 16.61
C LEU A 228 -16.70 -8.07 16.74
N SER A 229 -17.66 -8.38 17.61
CA SER A 229 -18.82 -7.51 17.86
C SER A 229 -18.41 -6.17 18.50
N GLY A 230 -17.47 -6.22 19.45
CA GLY A 230 -16.93 -5.01 20.09
C GLY A 230 -16.19 -4.11 19.10
N LEU A 231 -15.29 -4.70 18.29
CA LEU A 231 -14.54 -3.97 17.26
C LEU A 231 -15.45 -3.37 16.19
N ILE A 232 -16.48 -4.09 15.75
CA ILE A 232 -17.43 -3.56 14.76
C ILE A 232 -18.25 -2.41 15.35
N THR A 233 -18.62 -2.49 16.63
CA THR A 233 -19.33 -1.39 17.30
C THR A 233 -18.45 -0.14 17.36
N SER A 234 -17.18 -0.27 17.78
CA SER A 234 -16.27 0.89 17.82
C SER A 234 -15.96 1.45 16.43
N LEU A 235 -15.85 0.62 15.40
CA LEU A 235 -15.66 1.08 14.02
C LEU A 235 -16.89 1.80 13.44
N ILE A 236 -18.10 1.45 13.88
CA ILE A 236 -19.33 2.15 13.52
C ILE A 236 -19.38 3.50 14.24
N GLU A 237 -19.09 3.53 15.55
CA GLU A 237 -19.09 4.75 16.37
C GLU A 237 -18.05 5.78 15.89
N ASN A 238 -16.89 5.32 15.41
CA ASN A 238 -15.82 6.17 14.88
C ASN A 238 -15.98 6.55 13.40
N GLU A 239 -17.09 6.20 12.74
CA GLU A 239 -17.33 6.36 11.29
C GLU A 239 -16.33 5.64 10.34
N ASP A 240 -15.31 4.95 10.88
CA ASP A 240 -14.32 4.19 10.13
C ASP A 240 -14.93 3.09 9.25
N MET A 241 -16.11 2.59 9.61
CA MET A 241 -16.82 1.57 8.83
C MET A 241 -17.19 2.07 7.42
N HIS A 242 -17.56 3.34 7.28
CA HIS A 242 -17.87 3.93 5.97
C HIS A 242 -16.63 4.04 5.08
N GLU A 243 -15.48 4.38 5.66
CA GLU A 243 -14.21 4.47 4.94
C GLU A 243 -13.73 3.08 4.49
N ARG A 244 -13.88 2.05 5.33
CA ARG A 244 -13.59 0.66 4.96
C ARG A 244 -14.53 0.19 3.84
N LEU A 245 -15.82 0.51 3.91
CA LEU A 245 -16.78 0.20 2.84
C LEU A 245 -16.41 0.91 1.52
N ARG A 246 -16.01 2.19 1.58
CA ARG A 246 -15.54 2.96 0.43
C ARG A 246 -14.32 2.31 -0.21
N LYS A 247 -13.33 1.92 0.59
CA LYS A 247 -12.12 1.20 0.12
C LYS A 247 -12.47 -0.15 -0.50
N LEU A 248 -13.39 -0.90 0.10
CA LEU A 248 -13.85 -2.19 -0.44
C LEU A 248 -14.55 -2.01 -1.78
N LYS A 249 -15.42 -1.00 -1.92
CA LYS A 249 -16.07 -0.62 -3.18
C LYS A 249 -15.05 -0.19 -4.24
N ALA A 250 -14.07 0.63 -3.87
CA ALA A 250 -13.00 1.05 -4.78
C ALA A 250 -12.13 -0.14 -5.25
N ALA A 251 -11.88 -1.12 -4.38
CA ALA A 251 -11.12 -2.33 -4.73
C ALA A 251 -11.89 -3.26 -5.68
N ARG A 252 -13.23 -3.30 -5.56
CA ARG A 252 -14.13 -4.07 -6.44
C ARG A 252 -14.49 -3.34 -7.73
N ALA A 253 -14.39 -2.01 -7.74
CA ALA A 253 -14.61 -1.24 -8.94
C ALA A 253 -13.72 -1.80 -10.06
N PRO A 254 -14.25 -1.99 -11.28
CA PRO A 254 -13.45 -2.45 -12.40
C PRO A 254 -12.23 -1.55 -12.48
N ARG A 255 -11.04 -2.12 -12.22
CA ARG A 255 -9.80 -1.33 -12.32
C ARG A 255 -9.82 -0.75 -13.73
N PRO A 256 -9.67 0.59 -13.89
CA PRO A 256 -9.53 1.16 -15.21
C PRO A 256 -8.42 0.37 -15.88
N ARG A 257 -8.73 -0.30 -16.99
CA ARG A 257 -7.74 -1.08 -17.73
C ARG A 257 -6.53 -0.18 -17.86
N PRO A 258 -5.32 -0.61 -17.41
CA PRO A 258 -4.14 0.22 -17.47
C PRO A 258 -4.10 0.77 -18.88
N ALA A 259 -4.10 2.10 -19.01
CA ALA A 259 -4.23 2.78 -20.28
C ALA A 259 -3.30 2.07 -21.26
N ARG A 260 -3.91 1.29 -22.17
CA ARG A 260 -3.21 0.34 -23.03
C ARG A 260 -2.10 1.17 -23.67
N ALA A 261 -0.83 0.86 -23.35
CA ALA A 261 0.32 1.73 -23.60
C ALA A 261 0.08 2.53 -24.88
N GLN A 262 -0.26 3.82 -24.72
CA GLN A 262 -0.86 4.60 -25.79
C GLN A 262 0.06 4.51 -27.00
N THR A 263 -0.35 3.74 -27.99
CA THR A 263 0.44 3.60 -29.21
C THR A 263 0.48 4.99 -29.83
N LYS A 264 1.69 5.55 -29.91
CA LYS A 264 1.90 6.83 -30.57
C LYS A 264 1.68 6.64 -32.06
N CYS A 265 1.04 7.60 -32.71
CA CYS A 265 0.97 7.68 -34.16
C CYS A 265 2.39 7.78 -34.72
N THR A 266 2.73 6.97 -35.72
CA THR A 266 4.06 6.99 -36.36
C THR A 266 4.34 8.29 -37.12
N ARG A 267 3.30 9.00 -37.56
CA ARG A 267 3.41 10.25 -38.33
C ARG A 267 3.51 11.48 -37.44
N HIS A 268 2.70 11.55 -36.38
CA HIS A 268 2.59 12.73 -35.52
C HIS A 268 3.23 12.55 -34.15
N TYR A 269 3.67 11.34 -33.79
CA TYR A 269 4.24 10.98 -32.48
C TYR A 269 3.34 11.30 -31.26
N LEU A 270 2.05 11.56 -31.48
CA LEU A 270 1.01 11.79 -30.49
C LEU A 270 0.26 10.49 -30.14
N ALA A 271 -0.36 10.42 -28.96
CA ALA A 271 -1.18 9.28 -28.56
C ALA A 271 -2.34 9.04 -29.55
N LEU A 272 -2.58 7.78 -29.92
CA LEU A 272 -3.74 7.42 -30.76
C LEU A 272 -5.03 7.33 -29.93
N PRO A 273 -6.17 7.81 -30.46
CA PRO A 273 -6.31 8.52 -31.74
C PRO A 273 -5.76 9.96 -31.67
N CYS A 274 -5.05 10.39 -32.71
CA CYS A 274 -4.40 11.69 -32.75
C CYS A 274 -5.25 12.72 -33.51
N ASP A 275 -5.44 13.93 -32.97
CA ASP A 275 -6.31 14.95 -33.59
C ASP A 275 -5.84 15.40 -34.99
N ALA A 276 -4.51 15.40 -35.21
CA ALA A 276 -3.92 15.65 -36.53
C ALA A 276 -4.34 14.58 -37.54
N CYS A 277 -4.33 13.31 -37.13
CA CYS A 277 -4.80 12.18 -37.94
C CYS A 277 -6.29 12.33 -38.27
N ALA A 278 -7.11 12.77 -37.30
CA ALA A 278 -8.54 13.00 -37.50
C ALA A 278 -8.81 14.12 -38.51
N SER A 279 -7.98 15.17 -38.54
CA SER A 279 -8.06 16.25 -39.52
C SER A 279 -7.64 15.79 -40.93
N ASP A 280 -6.59 14.98 -41.04
CA ASP A 280 -6.14 14.39 -42.32
C ASP A 280 -7.20 13.46 -42.93
N ILE A 281 -7.91 12.69 -42.09
CA ILE A 281 -9.03 11.85 -42.53
C ILE A 281 -10.18 12.71 -43.06
N LYS A 282 -10.51 13.82 -42.38
CA LYS A 282 -11.57 14.74 -42.80
C LYS A 282 -11.27 15.43 -44.13
N THR A 283 -10.00 15.70 -44.42
CA THR A 283 -9.56 16.33 -45.68
C THR A 283 -9.49 15.36 -46.86
N ARG A 284 -9.86 14.08 -46.68
CA ARG A 284 -10.00 13.07 -47.75
C ARG A 284 -8.70 12.79 -48.52
N ALA A 285 -7.54 12.90 -47.88
CA ALA A 285 -6.31 12.31 -48.40
C ALA A 285 -6.35 10.77 -48.23
N PHE A 286 -7.21 10.10 -49.00
CA PHE A 286 -7.61 8.69 -48.82
C PHE A 286 -6.44 7.69 -48.83
N GLY A 287 -5.35 8.00 -49.54
CA GLY A 287 -4.17 7.13 -49.61
C GLY A 287 -3.49 6.89 -48.24
N ASP A 288 -3.64 7.82 -47.30
CA ASP A 288 -2.98 7.74 -45.99
C ASP A 288 -3.83 6.99 -44.95
N VAL A 289 -5.15 6.92 -45.13
CA VAL A 289 -6.08 6.32 -44.16
C VAL A 289 -6.02 4.79 -44.19
N THR A 290 -5.98 4.21 -45.38
CA THR A 290 -5.84 2.76 -45.59
C THR A 290 -4.48 2.25 -45.10
N LYS A 291 -3.41 3.03 -45.32
CA LYS A 291 -2.07 2.74 -44.79
C LYS A 291 -2.05 2.78 -43.25
N LEU A 292 -2.67 3.78 -42.63
CA LEU A 292 -2.79 3.88 -41.17
C LEU A 292 -3.59 2.72 -40.55
N LEU A 293 -4.65 2.27 -41.23
CA LEU A 293 -5.45 1.12 -40.78
C LEU A 293 -4.65 -0.19 -40.94
N HIS A 294 -3.91 -0.35 -42.02
CA HIS A 294 -3.02 -1.49 -42.26
C HIS A 294 -1.88 -1.56 -41.23
N ASP A 295 -1.20 -0.44 -40.95
CA ASP A 295 -0.03 -0.40 -40.07
C ASP A 295 -0.37 -0.61 -38.59
N HIS A 296 -1.56 -0.20 -38.15
CA HIS A 296 -1.97 -0.26 -36.74
C HIS A 296 -3.06 -1.29 -36.42
N GLY A 297 -3.82 -1.72 -37.42
CA GLY A 297 -4.95 -2.65 -37.27
C GLY A 297 -6.21 -2.00 -36.67
N PRO A 298 -7.39 -2.60 -36.91
CA PRO A 298 -8.68 -2.06 -36.46
C PRO A 298 -8.81 -2.01 -34.92
N ASP A 299 -8.14 -2.90 -34.20
CA ASP A 299 -8.14 -2.94 -32.72
C ASP A 299 -7.49 -1.72 -32.07
N LYS A 300 -6.62 -1.02 -32.80
CA LYS A 300 -5.90 0.18 -32.32
C LYS A 300 -6.45 1.48 -32.92
N ARG A 301 -7.17 1.39 -34.04
CA ARG A 301 -7.82 2.51 -34.74
C ARG A 301 -9.31 2.25 -34.90
N TRP A 302 -10.01 2.05 -33.79
CA TRP A 302 -11.45 1.84 -33.76
C TRP A 302 -12.23 3.05 -34.31
N ASP A 303 -11.62 4.24 -34.28
CA ASP A 303 -12.09 5.48 -34.91
C ASP A 303 -12.23 5.35 -36.44
N LEU A 304 -11.36 4.55 -37.06
CA LEU A 304 -11.38 4.30 -38.51
C LEU A 304 -12.31 3.15 -38.88
N ALA A 305 -12.49 2.18 -38.00
CA ALA A 305 -13.35 1.02 -38.23
C ALA A 305 -14.85 1.38 -38.36
N GLN A 306 -15.28 2.52 -37.80
CA GLN A 306 -16.65 3.00 -37.92
C GLN A 306 -16.94 3.71 -39.26
N ASN A 307 -15.93 4.03 -40.06
CA ASN A 307 -16.16 4.54 -41.42
C ASN A 307 -16.44 3.36 -42.36
N GLU A 308 -17.66 2.84 -42.30
CA GLU A 308 -18.16 1.71 -43.08
C GLU A 308 -17.94 1.90 -44.61
N ALA A 309 -17.95 3.15 -45.09
CA ALA A 309 -17.64 3.53 -46.46
C ALA A 309 -16.18 3.27 -46.89
N LEU A 310 -15.22 3.30 -45.94
CA LEU A 310 -13.81 2.99 -46.20
C LEU A 310 -13.56 1.47 -46.31
N ALA A 311 -14.33 0.67 -45.57
CA ALA A 311 -14.27 -0.78 -45.64
C ALA A 311 -14.85 -1.31 -46.96
N GLN A 312 -15.93 -0.69 -47.47
CA GLN A 312 -16.53 -1.05 -48.77
C GLN A 312 -15.58 -0.77 -49.93
N HIS A 313 -14.89 0.38 -49.96
CA HIS A 313 -13.92 0.70 -51.01
C HIS A 313 -12.67 -0.19 -51.01
N LEU A 314 -12.25 -0.69 -49.84
CA LEU A 314 -11.12 -1.63 -49.72
C LEU A 314 -11.48 -3.04 -50.21
N GLY A 315 -12.75 -3.44 -50.11
CA GLY A 315 -13.23 -4.76 -50.55
C GLY A 315 -13.37 -4.91 -52.07
N GLU A 316 -13.48 -3.79 -52.81
CA GLU A 316 -13.62 -3.82 -54.29
C GLU A 316 -12.27 -3.75 -55.04
N SER A 317 -11.16 -3.49 -54.35
CA SER A 317 -9.82 -3.36 -54.95
C SER A 317 -8.86 -4.51 -54.65
N ALA A 318 -9.36 -5.59 -54.03
CA ALA A 318 -8.63 -6.83 -53.76
C ALA A 318 -9.21 -7.99 -54.58
#